data_AF-A0A2V4C354-F1
#
_entry.id   AF-A0A2V4C354-F1
#
_cell.length_a   1.000
_cell.length_b   1.000
_cell.length_c   1.000
_cell.angle_alpha   90.00
_cell.angle_beta   90.00
_cell.angle_gamma   90.00
#
_symmetry.space_group_name_H-M   'P 1'
#
loop_
_entity.id
_entity.type
_entity.pdbx_description
1 polymer ?
#
loop_
_entity_poly.entity_id
_entity_poly.type
_entity_poly.pdbx_seq_one_letter_code
_entity_poly.pdbx_strand_id
1 'polypeptide(L)'
;MRQEKIITKEQLKHIIKKFNINVQINHCIILENGMIDVDGSVKITNTSLKKLPLRFRKVNGDFYCHANKLEMLKGVPDSVTGDFNCSNNQLTSLNGAPGFVGRDFACHENLLTSLKGCPQHIKGNFNAFLNQITTLNGSPQIIEGNCSLFKNRLISLESGPKYVGGSLHVTGNLLRNLVGIPSYIGNTVSIDSGISVDMGNKSCNVQRVTIEIQNKRNKTDLSSPHLLIEKHRNLLHIVFRYMNYLDIFTNGNFNQANFEDIIYDIKSGLR
;
A
#
# COMPACT_ATOMS: atom_id res chain seq x y z
N MET A 1 -9.52 -3.37 40.29
CA MET A 1 -9.84 -3.94 38.96
C MET A 1 -11.17 -3.38 38.51
N ARG A 2 -11.25 -2.69 37.37
CA ARG A 2 -12.56 -2.33 36.79
C ARG A 2 -13.16 -3.61 36.24
N GLN A 3 -14.28 -4.07 36.77
CA GLN A 3 -15.07 -5.15 36.14
C GLN A 3 -15.37 -4.69 34.70
N GLU A 4 -14.85 -5.40 33.70
CA GLU A 4 -15.23 -5.15 32.32
C GLU A 4 -16.72 -5.44 32.20
N LYS A 5 -17.51 -4.42 31.86
CA LYS A 5 -18.96 -4.57 31.69
C LYS A 5 -19.20 -5.52 30.52
N ILE A 6 -19.66 -6.73 30.84
CA ILE A 6 -20.10 -7.72 29.86
C ILE A 6 -21.29 -7.11 29.10
N ILE A 7 -21.15 -6.99 27.78
CA ILE A 7 -22.25 -6.55 26.92
C ILE A 7 -23.24 -7.71 26.75
N THR A 8 -24.53 -7.48 27.00
CA THR A 8 -25.56 -8.50 26.75
C THR A 8 -25.94 -8.57 25.27
N LYS A 9 -26.57 -9.66 24.81
CA LYS A 9 -27.11 -9.74 23.43
C LYS A 9 -28.12 -8.62 23.13
N GLU A 10 -28.92 -8.20 24.10
CA GLU A 10 -29.86 -7.09 23.94
C GLU A 10 -29.15 -5.73 23.85
N GLN A 11 -28.09 -5.52 24.63
CA GLN A 11 -27.25 -4.33 24.48
C GLN A 11 -26.53 -4.32 23.12
N LEU A 12 -26.03 -5.47 22.65
CA LEU A 12 -25.44 -5.59 21.33
C LEU A 12 -26.44 -5.23 20.24
N LYS A 13 -27.66 -5.78 20.27
CA LYS A 13 -28.76 -5.40 19.37
C LYS A 13 -29.03 -3.89 19.36
N HIS A 14 -29.09 -3.29 20.55
CA HIS A 14 -29.30 -1.86 20.68
C HIS A 14 -28.16 -1.04 20.05
N ILE A 15 -26.91 -1.40 20.31
CA ILE A 15 -25.73 -0.71 19.74
C ILE A 15 -25.70 -0.86 18.22
N ILE A 16 -25.95 -2.07 17.70
CA ILE A 16 -26.01 -2.34 16.26
C ILE A 16 -27.03 -1.42 15.57
N LYS A 17 -28.25 -1.34 16.12
CA LYS A 17 -29.30 -0.46 15.59
C LYS A 17 -28.93 1.02 15.71
N LYS A 18 -28.44 1.45 16.88
CA LYS A 18 -28.11 2.85 17.17
C LYS A 18 -27.00 3.41 16.28
N PHE A 19 -26.00 2.60 15.97
CA PHE A 19 -24.82 3.03 15.19
C PHE A 19 -24.84 2.52 13.75
N ASN A 20 -25.97 1.99 13.27
CA ASN A 20 -26.15 1.48 11.91
C ASN A 20 -25.04 0.48 11.50
N ILE A 21 -24.72 -0.45 12.40
CA ILE A 21 -23.75 -1.50 12.14
C ILE A 21 -24.45 -2.59 11.35
N ASN A 22 -23.95 -2.93 10.16
CA ASN A 22 -24.42 -4.07 9.41
C ASN A 22 -23.61 -5.30 9.84
N VAL A 23 -24.26 -6.16 10.63
CA VAL A 23 -23.76 -7.45 11.07
C VAL A 23 -24.95 -8.35 11.45
N GLN A 24 -24.83 -9.64 11.20
CA GLN A 24 -25.84 -10.64 11.59
C GLN A 24 -25.63 -11.03 13.05
N ILE A 25 -26.57 -10.64 13.93
CA ILE A 25 -26.46 -10.86 15.39
C ILE A 25 -26.35 -12.34 15.76
N ASN A 26 -27.00 -13.22 15.01
CA ASN A 26 -26.92 -14.67 15.18
C ASN A 26 -25.52 -15.23 14.88
N HIS A 27 -24.67 -14.47 14.19
CA HIS A 27 -23.28 -14.83 13.90
C HIS A 27 -22.28 -14.16 14.85
N CYS A 28 -22.76 -13.40 15.85
CA CYS A 28 -21.93 -12.75 16.85
C CYS A 28 -21.79 -13.62 18.11
N ILE A 29 -20.56 -13.84 18.55
CA ILE A 29 -20.22 -14.48 19.82
C ILE A 29 -19.59 -13.43 20.72
N ILE A 30 -20.23 -13.14 21.85
CA ILE A 30 -19.72 -12.20 22.86
C ILE A 30 -18.84 -13.00 23.84
N LEU A 31 -17.58 -12.61 23.96
CA LEU A 31 -16.61 -13.24 24.86
C LEU A 31 -16.73 -12.69 26.29
N GLU A 32 -16.15 -13.40 27.25
CA GLU A 32 -16.16 -13.01 28.66
C GLU A 32 -15.53 -11.61 28.92
N ASN A 33 -14.55 -11.23 28.10
CA ASN A 33 -13.91 -9.91 28.14
C ASN A 33 -14.68 -8.82 27.35
N GLY A 34 -15.91 -9.12 26.90
CA GLY A 34 -16.77 -8.20 26.16
C GLY A 34 -16.35 -7.93 24.71
N MET A 35 -15.30 -8.60 24.19
CA MET A 35 -14.99 -8.58 22.77
C MET A 35 -15.95 -9.47 21.97
N ILE A 36 -16.01 -9.25 20.67
CA ILE A 36 -16.94 -9.95 19.77
C ILE A 36 -16.17 -10.68 18.69
N ASP A 37 -16.45 -11.98 18.55
CA ASP A 37 -16.13 -12.73 17.35
C ASP A 37 -17.35 -12.73 16.42
N VAL A 38 -17.11 -12.66 15.12
CA VAL A 38 -18.16 -12.65 14.09
C VAL A 38 -17.86 -13.72 13.04
N ASP A 39 -18.82 -14.63 12.83
CA ASP A 39 -18.79 -15.58 11.72
C ASP A 39 -19.48 -14.99 10.48
N GLY A 40 -18.77 -14.10 9.79
CA GLY A 40 -19.30 -13.32 8.67
C GLY A 40 -18.70 -11.93 8.64
N SER A 41 -19.27 -11.06 7.80
CA SER A 41 -18.74 -9.70 7.60
C SER A 41 -19.36 -8.67 8.55
N VAL A 42 -18.58 -7.65 8.89
CA VAL A 42 -19.00 -6.47 9.66
C VAL A 42 -18.81 -5.22 8.83
N LYS A 43 -19.85 -4.40 8.71
CA LYS A 43 -19.78 -3.10 8.01
C LYS A 43 -20.29 -1.97 8.90
N ILE A 44 -19.42 -1.01 9.18
CA ILE A 44 -19.65 0.20 9.98
C ILE A 44 -19.13 1.39 9.17
N THR A 45 -19.85 1.79 8.14
CA THR A 45 -19.38 2.76 7.14
C THR A 45 -20.34 3.93 7.02
N ASN A 46 -19.85 5.14 6.73
CA ASN A 46 -20.68 6.35 6.57
C ASN A 46 -21.49 6.72 7.83
N THR A 47 -20.90 6.55 9.01
CA THR A 47 -21.57 6.80 10.31
C THR A 47 -21.01 8.01 11.07
N SER A 48 -20.02 8.70 10.51
CA SER A 48 -19.31 9.82 11.15
C SER A 48 -18.67 9.49 12.50
N LEU A 49 -18.48 8.20 12.80
CA LEU A 49 -17.91 7.74 14.07
C LEU A 49 -16.45 8.18 14.21
N LYS A 50 -16.10 8.64 15.42
CA LYS A 50 -14.71 8.90 15.82
C LYS A 50 -14.01 7.70 16.45
N LYS A 51 -14.80 6.77 17.01
CA LYS A 51 -14.36 5.54 17.65
C LYS A 51 -15.43 4.47 17.40
N LEU A 52 -15.01 3.22 17.29
CA LEU A 52 -15.97 2.12 17.19
C LEU A 52 -16.70 1.91 18.52
N PRO A 53 -18.02 1.65 18.48
CA PRO A 53 -18.82 1.46 19.70
C PRO A 53 -18.71 0.04 20.28
N LEU A 54 -18.04 -0.87 19.58
CA LEU A 54 -17.83 -2.27 19.94
C LEU A 54 -16.34 -2.63 19.81
N ARG A 55 -15.92 -3.69 20.50
CA ARG A 55 -14.58 -4.27 20.38
C ARG A 55 -14.68 -5.62 19.69
N PHE A 56 -14.12 -5.74 18.50
CA PHE A 56 -14.06 -7.00 17.76
C PHE A 56 -12.72 -7.68 18.03
N ARG A 57 -12.70 -9.01 17.99
CA ARG A 57 -11.48 -9.81 18.11
C ARG A 57 -11.19 -10.57 16.82
N LYS A 58 -12.15 -11.38 16.35
CA LYS A 58 -12.03 -12.13 15.09
C LYS A 58 -13.24 -11.92 14.20
N VAL A 59 -12.99 -11.83 12.90
CA VAL A 59 -14.03 -11.72 11.88
C VAL A 59 -13.73 -12.69 10.74
N ASN A 60 -14.57 -13.72 10.59
CA ASN A 60 -14.48 -14.72 9.52
C ASN A 60 -15.16 -14.22 8.24
N GLY A 61 -14.79 -13.03 7.81
CA GLY A 61 -15.37 -12.35 6.66
C GLY A 61 -14.66 -11.02 6.47
N ASP A 62 -15.36 -10.06 5.89
CA ASP A 62 -14.81 -8.73 5.66
C ASP A 62 -15.08 -7.80 6.85
N PHE A 63 -14.16 -6.88 7.12
CA PHE A 63 -14.35 -5.82 8.10
C PHE A 63 -14.20 -4.44 7.45
N TYR A 64 -15.33 -3.77 7.28
CA TYR A 64 -15.40 -2.46 6.63
C TYR A 64 -15.74 -1.37 7.64
N CYS A 65 -14.80 -0.47 7.89
CA CYS A 65 -14.97 0.72 8.74
C CYS A 65 -14.61 2.03 8.03
N HIS A 66 -14.57 2.00 6.69
CA HIS A 66 -14.24 3.14 5.85
C HIS A 66 -15.31 4.25 5.87
N ALA A 67 -14.91 5.45 5.44
CA ALA A 67 -15.78 6.64 5.36
C ALA A 67 -16.40 7.01 6.72
N ASN A 68 -15.54 7.19 7.72
CA ASN A 68 -15.90 7.68 9.05
C ASN A 68 -14.97 8.83 9.45
N LYS A 69 -14.88 9.11 10.75
CA LYS A 69 -13.97 10.10 11.33
C LYS A 69 -13.04 9.44 12.35
N LEU A 70 -12.72 8.15 12.16
CA LEU A 70 -11.93 7.38 13.11
C LEU A 70 -10.54 8.01 13.23
N GLU A 71 -10.15 8.31 14.47
CA GLU A 71 -8.83 8.88 14.80
C GLU A 71 -7.83 7.75 15.19
N MET A 72 -8.34 6.56 15.49
CA MET A 72 -7.57 5.37 15.85
C MET A 72 -8.34 4.09 15.52
N LEU A 73 -7.63 2.97 15.34
CA LEU A 73 -8.21 1.66 15.07
C LEU A 73 -8.58 0.89 16.36
N LYS A 74 -8.92 1.59 17.44
CA LYS A 74 -9.33 0.91 18.68
C LYS A 74 -10.68 0.21 18.47
N GLY A 75 -10.70 -1.09 18.74
CA GLY A 75 -11.90 -1.92 18.65
C GLY A 75 -12.10 -2.62 17.30
N VAL A 76 -11.24 -2.39 16.31
CA VAL A 76 -11.19 -3.26 15.11
C VAL A 76 -10.70 -4.67 15.51
N PRO A 77 -10.99 -5.70 14.71
CA PRO A 77 -10.54 -7.06 15.01
C PRO A 77 -9.02 -7.23 14.89
N ASP A 78 -8.47 -8.15 15.67
CA ASP A 78 -7.06 -8.57 15.58
C ASP A 78 -6.80 -9.42 14.33
N SER A 79 -7.84 -10.09 13.81
CA SER A 79 -7.76 -10.98 12.65
C SER A 79 -9.01 -10.92 11.78
N VAL A 80 -8.81 -10.80 10.46
CA VAL A 80 -9.84 -10.73 9.43
C VAL A 80 -9.50 -11.74 8.33
N THR A 81 -10.39 -12.69 8.04
CA THR A 81 -10.12 -13.69 6.98
C THR A 81 -10.43 -13.18 5.57
N GLY A 82 -11.28 -12.16 5.45
CA GLY A 82 -11.58 -11.45 4.21
C GLY A 82 -10.81 -10.14 4.08
N ASP A 83 -11.50 -9.12 3.55
CA ASP A 83 -10.95 -7.79 3.31
C ASP A 83 -11.01 -6.91 4.58
N PHE A 84 -9.98 -6.11 4.81
CA PHE A 84 -9.99 -5.07 5.83
C PHE A 84 -9.92 -3.69 5.18
N ASN A 85 -10.96 -2.88 5.38
CA ASN A 85 -11.02 -1.52 4.83
C ASN A 85 -11.28 -0.47 5.91
N CYS A 86 -10.27 0.38 6.15
CA CYS A 86 -10.31 1.54 7.04
C CYS A 86 -10.06 2.87 6.31
N SER A 87 -10.23 2.90 4.99
CA SER A 87 -9.98 4.10 4.18
C SER A 87 -10.92 5.26 4.50
N ASN A 88 -10.56 6.47 4.08
CA ASN A 88 -11.36 7.68 4.27
C ASN A 88 -11.76 7.89 5.75
N ASN A 89 -10.73 8.09 6.59
CA ASN A 89 -10.82 8.35 8.02
C ASN A 89 -9.80 9.44 8.41
N GLN A 90 -9.56 9.63 9.71
CA GLN A 90 -8.60 10.62 10.24
C GLN A 90 -7.43 9.92 10.95
N LEU A 91 -7.05 8.73 10.48
CA LEU A 91 -6.02 7.92 11.11
C LEU A 91 -4.64 8.55 10.86
N THR A 92 -3.86 8.71 11.93
CA THR A 92 -2.45 9.15 11.87
C THR A 92 -1.47 7.99 12.01
N SER A 93 -1.96 6.81 12.42
CA SER A 93 -1.21 5.55 12.48
C SER A 93 -2.12 4.34 12.25
N LEU A 94 -1.53 3.20 11.91
CA LEU A 94 -2.23 1.91 11.82
C LEU A 94 -2.04 1.06 13.08
N ASN A 95 -1.64 1.68 14.19
CA ASN A 95 -1.55 0.97 15.47
C ASN A 95 -2.94 0.42 15.85
N GLY A 96 -2.98 -0.89 16.10
CA GLY A 96 -4.23 -1.62 16.37
C GLY A 96 -4.95 -2.12 15.12
N ALA A 97 -4.40 -1.95 13.91
CA ALA A 97 -4.88 -2.68 12.74
C ALA A 97 -4.76 -4.20 12.94
N PRO A 98 -5.54 -5.02 12.20
CA PRO A 98 -5.43 -6.47 12.28
C PRO A 98 -4.00 -6.93 11.98
N GLY A 99 -3.49 -7.89 12.75
CA GLY A 99 -2.20 -8.52 12.48
C GLY A 99 -2.27 -9.49 11.30
N PHE A 100 -3.48 -9.97 10.98
CA PHE A 100 -3.76 -10.87 9.86
C PHE A 100 -4.96 -10.35 9.06
N VAL A 101 -4.76 -10.25 7.73
CA VAL A 101 -5.81 -9.95 6.75
C VAL A 101 -5.68 -10.95 5.61
N GLY A 102 -6.73 -11.74 5.38
CA GLY A 102 -6.68 -12.85 4.43
C GLY A 102 -6.79 -12.44 2.96
N ARG A 103 -7.20 -11.22 2.67
CA ARG A 103 -7.36 -10.67 1.32
C ARG A 103 -6.82 -9.23 1.22
N ASP A 104 -7.65 -8.25 0.86
CA ASP A 104 -7.22 -6.87 0.60
C ASP A 104 -7.11 -6.06 1.90
N PHE A 105 -6.12 -5.16 1.95
CA PHE A 105 -5.96 -4.18 3.02
C PHE A 105 -6.02 -2.76 2.45
N ALA A 106 -7.04 -2.00 2.83
CA ALA A 106 -7.24 -0.62 2.40
C ALA A 106 -7.15 0.37 3.57
N CYS A 107 -6.24 1.34 3.44
CA CYS A 107 -6.03 2.45 4.37
C CYS A 107 -5.77 3.80 3.68
N HIS A 108 -6.09 3.89 2.39
CA HIS A 108 -5.99 5.13 1.62
C HIS A 108 -6.88 6.25 2.19
N GLU A 109 -6.59 7.50 1.81
CA GLU A 109 -7.36 8.68 2.25
C GLU A 109 -7.41 8.80 3.78
N ASN A 110 -6.23 8.83 4.39
CA ASN A 110 -6.04 9.06 5.81
C ASN A 110 -4.92 10.11 6.01
N LEU A 111 -4.46 10.28 7.25
CA LEU A 111 -3.38 11.20 7.61
C LEU A 111 -2.10 10.43 8.02
N LEU A 112 -1.89 9.23 7.47
CA LEU A 112 -0.78 8.36 7.83
C LEU A 112 0.55 8.98 7.40
N THR A 113 1.56 8.90 8.26
CA THR A 113 2.94 9.38 8.00
C THR A 113 3.94 8.24 7.81
N SER A 114 3.58 7.03 8.23
CA SER A 114 4.30 5.77 8.05
C SER A 114 3.31 4.61 7.97
N LEU A 115 3.80 3.39 7.71
CA LEU A 115 2.98 2.18 7.65
C LEU A 115 3.13 1.28 8.89
N LYS A 116 3.70 1.81 9.98
CA LYS A 116 3.83 1.07 11.24
C LYS A 116 2.44 0.61 11.72
N GLY A 117 2.35 -0.70 12.00
CA GLY A 117 1.10 -1.37 12.39
C GLY A 117 0.43 -2.15 11.25
N CYS A 118 0.90 -2.03 10.00
CA CYS A 118 0.45 -2.90 8.91
C CYS A 118 0.79 -4.38 9.14
N PRO A 119 -0.05 -5.31 8.64
CA PRO A 119 0.32 -6.71 8.46
C PRO A 119 1.62 -6.85 7.65
N GLN A 120 2.45 -7.83 8.00
CA GLN A 120 3.70 -8.07 7.28
C GLN A 120 3.51 -8.80 5.93
N HIS A 121 2.38 -9.49 5.76
CA HIS A 121 2.03 -10.21 4.54
C HIS A 121 0.56 -9.94 4.20
N ILE A 122 0.31 -9.54 2.96
CA ILE A 122 -1.02 -9.29 2.40
C ILE A 122 -1.19 -10.17 1.17
N LYS A 123 -2.22 -11.02 1.16
CA LYS A 123 -2.52 -11.92 0.03
C LYS A 123 -3.23 -11.21 -1.13
N GLY A 124 -3.97 -10.15 -0.83
CA GLY A 124 -4.66 -9.35 -1.83
C GLY A 124 -3.91 -8.09 -2.18
N ASN A 125 -4.67 -7.04 -2.49
CA ASN A 125 -4.18 -5.70 -2.76
C ASN A 125 -3.87 -4.93 -1.47
N PHE A 126 -2.85 -4.09 -1.52
CA PHE A 126 -2.53 -3.12 -0.49
C PHE A 126 -2.73 -1.70 -1.02
N ASN A 127 -3.69 -0.97 -0.43
CA ASN A 127 -4.09 0.37 -0.89
C ASN A 127 -3.82 1.41 0.21
N ALA A 128 -2.73 2.19 0.06
CA ALA A 128 -2.29 3.21 1.00
C ALA A 128 -2.05 4.59 0.34
N PHE A 129 -2.62 4.80 -0.84
CA PHE A 129 -2.54 6.07 -1.57
C PHE A 129 -3.25 7.23 -0.85
N LEU A 130 -3.00 8.47 -1.28
CA LEU A 130 -3.62 9.68 -0.71
C LEU A 130 -3.46 9.77 0.81
N ASN A 131 -2.23 9.65 1.27
CA ASN A 131 -1.83 9.83 2.67
C ASN A 131 -0.68 10.88 2.74
N GLN A 132 -0.02 10.97 3.90
CA GLN A 132 1.15 11.82 4.12
C GLN A 132 2.41 10.98 4.38
N ILE A 133 2.47 9.76 3.81
CA ILE A 133 3.53 8.78 4.12
C ILE A 133 4.85 9.30 3.58
N THR A 134 5.85 9.40 4.46
CA THR A 134 7.20 9.91 4.12
C THR A 134 8.24 8.80 3.97
N THR A 135 7.96 7.63 4.57
CA THR A 135 8.82 6.45 4.57
C THR A 135 7.96 5.18 4.53
N LEU A 136 8.49 4.12 3.92
CA LEU A 136 7.85 2.80 3.93
C LEU A 136 8.18 1.97 5.18
N ASN A 137 8.77 2.57 6.23
CA ASN A 137 8.95 1.89 7.50
C ASN A 137 7.64 1.27 8.02
N GLY A 138 7.70 -0.03 8.29
CA GLY A 138 6.55 -0.82 8.75
C GLY A 138 5.64 -1.34 7.63
N SER A 139 5.97 -1.10 6.36
CA SER A 139 5.18 -1.64 5.24
C SER A 139 5.15 -3.17 5.26
N PRO A 140 4.12 -3.77 4.64
CA PRO A 140 4.12 -5.20 4.32
C PRO A 140 5.39 -5.57 3.55
N GLN A 141 6.00 -6.71 3.89
CA GLN A 141 7.18 -7.22 3.19
C GLN A 141 6.80 -7.99 1.93
N ILE A 142 5.65 -8.65 1.95
CA ILE A 142 5.11 -9.43 0.84
C ILE A 142 3.67 -8.96 0.56
N ILE A 143 3.42 -8.58 -0.68
CA ILE A 143 2.09 -8.25 -1.19
C ILE A 143 1.89 -9.13 -2.42
N GLU A 144 0.91 -10.04 -2.39
CA GLU A 144 0.66 -10.94 -3.54
C GLU A 144 -0.15 -10.25 -4.64
N GLY A 145 -0.96 -9.25 -4.30
CA GLY A 145 -1.70 -8.42 -5.26
C GLY A 145 -0.99 -7.12 -5.64
N ASN A 146 -1.77 -6.09 -5.95
CA ASN A 146 -1.26 -4.77 -6.30
C ASN A 146 -0.88 -3.97 -5.04
N CYS A 147 0.13 -3.11 -5.16
CA CYS A 147 0.57 -2.17 -4.12
C CYS A 147 0.38 -0.73 -4.62
N SER A 148 -0.59 -0.02 -4.04
CA SER A 148 -0.93 1.35 -4.41
C SER A 148 -0.46 2.34 -3.35
N LEU A 149 0.63 3.05 -3.65
CA LEU A 149 1.31 4.02 -2.78
C LEU A 149 1.32 5.45 -3.36
N PHE A 150 0.60 5.68 -4.46
CA PHE A 150 0.59 6.95 -5.16
C PHE A 150 0.04 8.11 -4.31
N LYS A 151 0.41 9.35 -4.67
CA LYS A 151 -0.02 10.58 -3.99
C LYS A 151 0.26 10.54 -2.48
N ASN A 152 1.54 10.34 -2.15
CA ASN A 152 2.09 10.38 -0.79
C ASN A 152 3.26 11.39 -0.77
N ARG A 153 4.15 11.29 0.22
CA ARG A 153 5.34 12.14 0.37
C ARG A 153 6.63 11.31 0.44
N LEU A 154 6.65 10.13 -0.19
CA LEU A 154 7.79 9.22 -0.16
C LEU A 154 9.01 9.85 -0.82
N ILE A 155 10.15 9.79 -0.15
CA ILE A 155 11.45 10.29 -0.67
C ILE A 155 12.34 9.17 -1.20
N SER A 156 12.13 7.93 -0.73
CA SER A 156 12.78 6.71 -1.20
C SER A 156 11.80 5.53 -1.10
N LEU A 157 12.14 4.41 -1.74
CA LEU A 157 11.40 3.15 -1.61
C LEU A 157 12.04 2.21 -0.58
N GLU A 158 13.06 2.68 0.15
CA GLU A 158 13.72 1.89 1.18
C GLU A 158 12.76 1.48 2.29
N SER A 159 13.07 0.36 2.94
CA SER A 159 12.19 -0.33 3.90
C SER A 159 10.84 -0.80 3.33
N GLY A 160 10.62 -0.63 2.03
CA GLY A 160 9.39 -1.04 1.34
C GLY A 160 9.20 -2.55 1.19
N PRO A 161 8.13 -2.96 0.48
CA PRO A 161 7.88 -4.35 0.13
C PRO A 161 9.06 -4.94 -0.64
N LYS A 162 9.40 -6.20 -0.34
CA LYS A 162 10.43 -6.95 -1.08
C LYS A 162 9.84 -7.65 -2.30
N TYR A 163 8.56 -7.98 -2.24
CA TYR A 163 7.81 -8.69 -3.27
C TYR A 163 6.44 -8.06 -3.47
N VAL A 164 6.11 -7.76 -4.73
CA VAL A 164 4.78 -7.34 -5.17
C VAL A 164 4.34 -8.27 -6.31
N GLY A 165 3.35 -9.12 -6.08
CA GLY A 165 2.88 -10.08 -7.09
C GLY A 165 2.06 -9.43 -8.22
N GLY A 166 1.47 -8.26 -7.96
CA GLY A 166 0.76 -7.46 -8.96
C GLY A 166 1.58 -6.26 -9.46
N SER A 167 0.92 -5.11 -9.56
CA SER A 167 1.53 -3.83 -9.95
C SER A 167 1.93 -3.00 -8.74
N LEU A 168 2.98 -2.19 -8.88
CA LEU A 168 3.41 -1.20 -7.91
C LEU A 168 3.15 0.21 -8.45
N HIS A 169 2.32 0.99 -7.78
CA HIS A 169 2.00 2.36 -8.17
C HIS A 169 2.57 3.37 -7.17
N VAL A 170 3.58 4.14 -7.57
CA VAL A 170 4.29 5.09 -6.68
C VAL A 170 4.27 6.53 -7.20
N THR A 171 3.41 6.84 -8.17
CA THR A 171 3.31 8.18 -8.78
C THR A 171 2.81 9.24 -7.80
N GLY A 172 3.12 10.51 -8.04
CA GLY A 172 2.76 11.63 -7.16
C GLY A 172 3.45 11.57 -5.80
N ASN A 173 4.70 11.10 -5.75
CA ASN A 173 5.55 11.12 -4.55
C ASN A 173 6.71 12.14 -4.71
N LEU A 174 7.65 12.15 -3.78
CA LEU A 174 8.85 13.01 -3.78
C LEU A 174 10.12 12.20 -4.11
N LEU A 175 9.97 11.06 -4.79
CA LEU A 175 11.06 10.17 -5.15
C LEU A 175 12.03 10.87 -6.10
N ARG A 176 13.33 10.73 -5.82
CA ARG A 176 14.40 11.20 -6.73
C ARG A 176 14.92 10.08 -7.62
N ASN A 177 14.86 8.86 -7.12
CA ASN A 177 15.28 7.64 -7.78
C ASN A 177 14.43 6.45 -7.32
N LEU A 178 14.78 5.25 -7.76
CA LEU A 178 14.11 3.99 -7.45
C LEU A 178 14.90 3.13 -6.45
N VAL A 179 15.80 3.73 -5.69
CA VAL A 179 16.53 3.01 -4.63
C VAL A 179 15.52 2.47 -3.61
N GLY A 180 15.61 1.16 -3.36
CA GLY A 180 14.70 0.44 -2.49
C GLY A 180 13.50 -0.22 -3.19
N ILE A 181 13.40 -0.13 -4.53
CA ILE A 181 12.37 -0.84 -5.31
C ILE A 181 12.36 -2.36 -4.98
N PRO A 182 11.18 -3.02 -4.98
CA PRO A 182 11.09 -4.47 -4.79
C PRO A 182 11.92 -5.23 -5.81
N SER A 183 12.45 -6.41 -5.44
CA SER A 183 13.17 -7.26 -6.39
C SER A 183 12.25 -7.91 -7.44
N TYR A 184 10.95 -7.97 -7.16
CA TYR A 184 9.94 -8.53 -8.04
C TYR A 184 8.64 -7.73 -7.99
N ILE A 185 8.15 -7.38 -9.18
CA ILE A 185 6.86 -6.74 -9.45
C ILE A 185 6.19 -7.52 -10.58
N GLY A 186 5.14 -8.28 -10.29
CA GLY A 186 4.62 -9.26 -11.25
C GLY A 186 4.06 -8.64 -12.53
N ASN A 187 3.57 -7.40 -12.48
CA ASN A 187 2.97 -6.73 -13.63
C ASN A 187 3.70 -5.41 -13.97
N THR A 188 3.17 -4.29 -13.51
CA THR A 188 3.63 -2.95 -13.90
C THR A 188 4.20 -2.18 -12.71
N VAL A 189 5.25 -1.40 -12.94
CA VAL A 189 5.63 -0.31 -12.03
C VAL A 189 5.28 1.04 -12.64
N SER A 190 4.50 1.84 -11.92
CA SER A 190 4.12 3.20 -12.32
C SER A 190 4.94 4.24 -11.55
N ILE A 191 5.67 5.07 -12.29
CA ILE A 191 6.60 6.08 -11.76
C ILE A 191 6.36 7.45 -12.40
N ASP A 192 6.76 8.52 -11.70
CA ASP A 192 6.63 9.87 -12.23
C ASP A 192 7.68 10.17 -13.31
N SER A 193 7.35 11.03 -14.27
CA SER A 193 8.33 11.57 -15.20
C SER A 193 9.38 12.43 -14.48
N GLY A 194 10.63 12.29 -14.91
CA GLY A 194 11.74 13.08 -14.37
C GLY A 194 12.29 12.60 -13.03
N ILE A 195 11.96 11.37 -12.60
CA ILE A 195 12.74 10.67 -11.58
C ILE A 195 13.86 9.87 -12.24
N SER A 196 15.00 9.73 -11.55
CA SER A 196 16.05 8.83 -11.99
C SER A 196 15.56 7.38 -11.91
N VAL A 197 15.95 6.54 -12.87
CA VAL A 197 15.68 5.10 -12.84
C VAL A 197 16.72 4.32 -12.04
N ASP A 198 17.66 4.99 -11.38
CA ASP A 198 18.65 4.35 -10.51
C ASP A 198 17.98 3.57 -9.37
N MET A 199 18.38 2.29 -9.21
CA MET A 199 17.83 1.36 -8.22
C MET A 199 18.83 1.00 -7.11
N GLY A 200 20.03 1.59 -7.11
CA GLY A 200 21.04 1.38 -6.06
C GLY A 200 21.67 -0.02 -6.11
N ASN A 201 22.25 -0.39 -7.26
CA ASN A 201 22.90 -1.69 -7.51
C ASN A 201 21.97 -2.91 -7.28
N LYS A 202 20.68 -2.72 -7.51
CA LYS A 202 19.68 -3.79 -7.46
C LYS A 202 19.00 -3.94 -8.81
N SER A 203 18.55 -5.15 -9.07
CA SER A 203 17.68 -5.47 -10.20
C SER A 203 16.25 -5.70 -9.72
N CYS A 204 15.30 -5.41 -10.60
CA CYS A 204 13.88 -5.60 -10.38
C CYS A 204 13.30 -6.39 -11.56
N ASN A 205 12.73 -7.57 -11.29
CA ASN A 205 11.97 -8.27 -12.31
C ASN A 205 10.58 -7.64 -12.41
N VAL A 206 10.28 -7.05 -13.55
CA VAL A 206 8.99 -6.43 -13.86
C VAL A 206 8.63 -6.68 -15.32
N GLN A 207 7.33 -6.75 -15.63
CA GLN A 207 6.89 -6.93 -17.02
C GLN A 207 6.84 -5.59 -17.77
N ARG A 208 6.46 -4.51 -17.08
CA ARG A 208 6.27 -3.20 -17.71
C ARG A 208 6.62 -2.05 -16.77
N VAL A 209 7.22 -1.01 -17.33
CA VAL A 209 7.43 0.28 -16.66
C VAL A 209 6.54 1.32 -17.33
N THR A 210 5.72 2.02 -16.55
CA THR A 210 4.89 3.13 -17.03
C THR A 210 5.36 4.42 -16.37
N ILE A 211 5.56 5.45 -17.20
CA ILE A 211 6.00 6.78 -16.75
C ILE A 211 4.81 7.73 -16.91
N GLU A 212 4.40 8.37 -15.82
CA GLU A 212 3.27 9.30 -15.78
C GLU A 212 3.77 10.75 -15.68
N ILE A 213 3.28 11.61 -16.58
CA ILE A 213 3.58 13.04 -16.54
C ILE A 213 2.64 13.69 -15.53
N GLN A 214 3.20 14.24 -14.46
CA GLN A 214 2.44 15.05 -13.51
C GLN A 214 2.11 16.40 -14.14
N ASN A 215 0.85 16.87 -13.99
CA ASN A 215 0.30 18.11 -14.58
C ASN A 215 1.11 19.41 -14.32
N LYS A 216 2.18 19.36 -13.52
CA LYS A 216 3.06 20.49 -13.19
C LYS A 216 4.37 20.55 -13.98
N ARG A 217 4.74 19.50 -14.72
CA ARG A 217 5.99 19.49 -15.52
C ARG A 217 5.63 19.37 -16.99
N ASN A 218 5.91 20.41 -17.77
CA ASN A 218 5.82 20.28 -19.21
C ASN A 218 6.90 19.30 -19.67
N LYS A 219 6.63 18.56 -20.75
CA LYS A 219 7.60 17.62 -21.34
C LYS A 219 8.92 18.29 -21.73
N THR A 220 8.86 19.60 -22.01
CA THR A 220 9.99 20.49 -22.29
C THR A 220 10.87 20.77 -21.08
N ASP A 221 10.40 20.54 -19.86
CA ASP A 221 11.11 20.85 -18.61
C ASP A 221 11.95 19.66 -18.11
N LEU A 222 11.87 18.51 -18.79
CA LEU A 222 12.66 17.32 -18.48
C LEU A 222 14.08 17.47 -19.02
N SER A 223 15.08 17.14 -18.19
CA SER A 223 16.46 17.10 -18.66
C SER A 223 16.70 15.97 -19.67
N SER A 224 17.74 16.11 -20.49
CA SER A 224 18.10 15.15 -21.55
C SER A 224 18.12 13.68 -21.10
N PRO A 225 18.73 13.29 -19.96
CA PRO A 225 18.70 11.91 -19.47
C PRO A 225 17.29 11.36 -19.27
N HIS A 226 16.40 12.16 -18.69
CA HIS A 226 15.02 11.73 -18.42
C HIS A 226 14.22 11.59 -19.72
N LEU A 227 14.43 12.48 -20.70
CA LEU A 227 13.79 12.41 -22.00
C LEU A 227 14.22 11.15 -22.77
N LEU A 228 15.51 10.80 -22.70
CA LEU A 228 16.05 9.58 -23.31
C LEU A 228 15.44 8.32 -22.69
N ILE A 229 15.37 8.26 -21.35
CA ILE A 229 14.70 7.18 -20.61
C ILE A 229 13.23 7.06 -21.05
N GLU A 230 12.52 8.19 -21.15
CA GLU A 230 11.11 8.19 -21.54
C GLU A 230 10.88 7.70 -22.98
N LYS A 231 11.78 8.07 -23.90
CA LYS A 231 11.79 7.61 -25.30
C LYS A 231 11.91 6.09 -25.39
N HIS A 232 12.64 5.47 -24.47
CA HIS A 232 12.90 4.03 -24.44
C HIS A 232 12.10 3.29 -23.35
N ARG A 233 11.03 3.88 -22.81
CA ARG A 233 10.21 3.32 -21.71
C ARG A 233 9.77 1.86 -21.91
N ASN A 234 9.48 1.47 -23.14
CA ASN A 234 9.03 0.11 -23.46
C ASN A 234 10.12 -0.95 -23.24
N LEU A 235 11.39 -0.56 -23.16
CA LEU A 235 12.53 -1.46 -22.94
C LEU A 235 13.04 -1.43 -21.49
N LEU A 236 12.53 -0.51 -20.65
CA LEU A 236 13.02 -0.35 -19.28
C LEU A 236 12.81 -1.59 -18.41
N HIS A 237 11.81 -2.42 -18.70
CA HIS A 237 11.59 -3.67 -17.99
C HIS A 237 12.78 -4.65 -18.14
N ILE A 238 13.45 -4.66 -19.29
CA ILE A 238 14.68 -5.45 -19.54
C ILE A 238 15.85 -4.81 -18.80
N VAL A 239 16.00 -3.49 -18.91
CA VAL A 239 17.04 -2.73 -18.19
C VAL A 239 16.93 -2.97 -16.68
N PHE A 240 15.72 -2.94 -16.12
CA PHE A 240 15.49 -3.15 -14.69
C PHE A 240 15.88 -4.56 -14.24
N ARG A 241 15.64 -5.57 -15.08
CA ARG A 241 15.98 -6.97 -14.77
C ARG A 241 17.48 -7.19 -14.64
N TYR A 242 18.29 -6.46 -15.39
CA TYR A 242 19.75 -6.63 -15.44
C TYR A 242 20.53 -5.46 -14.85
N MET A 243 19.86 -4.47 -14.25
CA MET A 243 20.46 -3.21 -13.81
C MET A 243 21.75 -3.37 -13.00
N ASN A 244 21.83 -4.38 -12.12
CA ASN A 244 23.03 -4.64 -11.32
C ASN A 244 24.27 -5.09 -12.11
N TYR A 245 24.10 -5.48 -13.38
CA TYR A 245 25.18 -5.85 -14.30
C TYR A 245 25.48 -4.76 -15.34
N LEU A 246 24.70 -3.67 -15.34
CA LEU A 246 24.79 -2.62 -16.34
C LEU A 246 25.43 -1.37 -15.74
N ASP A 247 26.48 -0.87 -16.38
CA ASP A 247 27.16 0.36 -15.97
C ASP A 247 26.40 1.61 -16.46
N ILE A 248 25.13 1.76 -16.06
CA ILE A 248 24.27 2.89 -16.42
C ILE A 248 24.45 4.05 -15.43
N PHE A 249 24.82 3.76 -14.18
CA PHE A 249 25.06 4.76 -13.15
C PHE A 249 26.44 4.58 -12.53
N THR A 250 27.27 5.62 -12.58
CA THR A 250 28.60 5.63 -11.95
C THR A 250 28.69 6.77 -10.97
N ASN A 251 28.88 6.47 -9.68
CA ASN A 251 28.85 7.45 -8.58
C ASN A 251 27.59 8.33 -8.58
N GLY A 252 26.44 7.75 -8.95
CA GLY A 252 25.14 8.45 -9.04
C GLY A 252 24.92 9.27 -10.31
N ASN A 253 25.90 9.33 -11.23
CA ASN A 253 25.76 10.02 -12.51
C ASN A 253 25.28 9.06 -13.61
N PHE A 254 24.31 9.50 -14.40
CA PHE A 254 23.79 8.74 -15.54
C PHE A 254 24.79 8.72 -16.70
N ASN A 255 25.20 7.53 -17.12
CA ASN A 255 26.05 7.32 -18.30
C ASN A 255 25.17 7.14 -19.53
N GLN A 256 25.00 8.24 -20.29
CA GLN A 256 24.15 8.25 -21.47
C GLN A 256 24.65 7.31 -22.58
N ALA A 257 25.96 7.29 -22.85
CA ALA A 257 26.53 6.46 -23.91
C ALA A 257 26.27 4.97 -23.64
N ASN A 258 26.59 4.51 -22.42
CA ASN A 258 26.34 3.13 -22.03
C ASN A 258 24.85 2.77 -22.11
N PHE A 259 23.95 3.68 -21.69
CA PHE A 259 22.52 3.43 -21.81
C PHE A 259 22.08 3.28 -23.27
N GLU A 260 22.58 4.11 -24.18
CA GLU A 260 22.27 4.03 -25.61
C GLU A 260 22.78 2.72 -26.23
N ASP A 261 23.99 2.28 -25.87
CA ASP A 261 24.57 1.00 -26.30
C ASP A 261 23.72 -0.19 -25.82
N ILE A 262 23.33 -0.20 -24.54
CA ILE A 262 22.45 -1.24 -23.98
C ILE A 262 21.11 -1.29 -24.71
N ILE A 263 20.53 -0.13 -25.01
CA ILE A 263 19.29 -0.04 -25.78
C ILE A 263 19.46 -0.59 -27.20
N TYR A 264 20.61 -0.34 -27.83
CA TYR A 264 20.94 -0.91 -29.14
C TYR A 264 21.06 -2.44 -29.07
N ASP A 265 21.74 -2.98 -28.07
CA ASP A 265 21.93 -4.42 -27.89
C ASP A 265 20.60 -5.14 -27.65
N ILE A 266 19.74 -4.59 -26.79
CA ILE A 266 18.39 -5.11 -26.54
C ILE A 266 17.58 -5.16 -27.84
N LYS A 267 17.63 -4.11 -28.66
CA LYS A 267 16.92 -4.08 -29.95
C LYS A 267 17.50 -5.05 -30.97
N SER A 268 18.81 -5.31 -30.91
CA SER A 268 19.53 -6.21 -31.81
C SER A 268 19.38 -7.69 -31.42
N GLY A 269 18.68 -8.00 -30.33
CA GLY A 269 18.28 -9.36 -29.96
C GLY A 269 18.88 -9.89 -28.66
N LEU A 270 19.58 -9.06 -27.88
CA LEU A 270 19.98 -9.42 -26.52
C LEU A 270 18.71 -9.58 -25.66
N ARG A 271 18.49 -10.79 -25.11
CA ARG A 271 17.35 -11.14 -24.25
C ARG A 271 17.80 -11.43 -22.82
#